data_AF-A0A3D5TBH9-F1
#
_entry.id   AF-A0A3D5TBH9-F1
#
_cell.length_a   1.000
_cell.length_b   1.000
_cell.length_c   1.000
_cell.angle_alpha   90.00
_cell.angle_beta   90.00
_cell.angle_gamma   90.00
#
_symmetry.space_group_name_H-M   'P 1'
#
loop_
_entity.id
_entity.type
_entity.pdbx_description
1 polymer ?
#
loop_
_entity_poly.entity_id
_entity_poly.type
_entity_poly.pdbx_seq_one_letter_code
_entity_poly.pdbx_strand_id
1 'polypeptide(L)' 'RSRELGGVGLGLAFVREIVRVHDGSICIKSGKTGGTIFEVTFAQHSM' A
#
# COMPACT_ATOMS: atom_id res chain seq x y z
N ARG A 1 -10.09 17.35 14.99
CA ARG A 1 -10.57 16.28 15.88
C ARG A 1 -9.95 14.91 15.61
N SER A 2 -10.16 14.24 14.47
CA SER A 2 -9.71 12.84 14.33
C SER A 2 -8.19 12.62 14.23
N ARG A 3 -7.38 13.65 13.95
CA ARG A 3 -5.91 13.53 13.89
C ARG A 3 -5.23 13.57 15.26
N GLU A 4 -5.97 13.96 16.30
CA GLU A 4 -5.45 14.19 17.66
C GLU A 4 -5.31 12.88 18.45
N LEU A 5 -6.15 11.89 18.14
CA LEU A 5 -6.14 10.55 18.75
C LEU A 5 -5.39 9.51 17.90
N GLY A 6 -4.86 9.91 16.75
CA GLY A 6 -4.27 8.99 15.77
C GLY A 6 -5.32 8.16 15.02
N GLY A 7 -4.89 7.50 13.94
CA GLY A 7 -5.71 6.52 13.22
C GLY A 7 -5.50 5.11 13.77
N VAL A 8 -6.49 4.23 13.61
CA VAL A 8 -6.45 2.82 14.06
C VAL A 8 -5.49 1.91 13.28
N GLY A 9 -4.70 2.46 12.35
CA GLY A 9 -3.68 1.69 11.61
C GLY A 9 -4.20 0.72 10.54
N LEU A 10 -5.49 0.72 10.23
CA LEU A 10 -6.09 -0.26 9.30
C LEU A 10 -5.76 -0.04 7.82
N GLY A 11 -5.28 1.15 7.44
CA GLY A 11 -5.09 1.51 6.02
C GLY A 11 -4.20 0.53 5.26
N LEU A 12 -2.99 0.26 5.75
CA LEU A 12 -2.06 -0.66 5.06
C LEU A 12 -2.47 -2.13 5.18
N ALA A 13 -3.20 -2.50 6.23
CA ALA A 13 -3.77 -3.84 6.35
C ALA A 13 -4.79 -4.09 5.24
N PHE A 14 -5.68 -3.12 4.98
CA PHE A 14 -6.61 -3.20 3.85
C PHE A 14 -5.90 -3.20 2.51
N VAL A 15 -4.90 -2.33 2.31
CA VAL A 15 -4.13 -2.32 1.05
C VAL A 15 -3.49 -3.68 0.79
N ARG A 16 -2.86 -4.30 1.79
CA ARG A 16 -2.28 -5.65 1.65
C ARG A 16 -3.32 -6.68 1.21
N GLU A 17 -4.50 -6.66 1.82
CA GLU A 17 -5.58 -7.59 1.46
C GLU A 17 -6.14 -7.34 0.06
N ILE A 18 -6.38 -6.07 -0.31
CA ILE A 18 -6.85 -5.69 -1.65
C ILE A 18 -5.85 -6.15 -2.71
N VAL A 19 -4.56 -5.90 -2.51
CA VAL A 19 -3.52 -6.31 -3.45
C VAL A 19 -3.47 -7.84 -3.58
N ARG A 20 -3.55 -8.55 -2.45
CA ARG A 20 -3.55 -10.02 -2.41
C ARG A 20 -4.71 -10.63 -3.19
N VAL A 21 -5.94 -10.13 -3.02
CA VAL A 21 -7.13 -10.71 -3.69
C VAL A 21 -7.20 -10.41 -5.19
N HIS A 22 -6.37 -9.51 -5.70
CA HIS A 22 -6.24 -9.20 -7.12
C HIS A 22 -4.94 -9.78 -7.73
N ASP A 23 -4.36 -10.80 -7.10
CA ASP A 23 -3.10 -11.45 -7.52
C ASP A 23 -1.94 -10.46 -7.74
N GLY A 24 -1.96 -9.34 -7.02
CA GLY A 24 -0.91 -8.33 -7.04
C GLY A 24 0.14 -8.55 -5.97
N SER A 25 1.17 -7.70 -6.00
CA SER A 25 2.22 -7.65 -4.97
C SER A 25 2.38 -6.23 -4.42
N ILE A 26 2.73 -6.11 -3.14
CA ILE A 26 3.08 -4.85 -2.50
C ILE A 26 4.41 -4.97 -1.77
N CYS A 27 5.31 -4.00 -1.97
CA CYS A 27 6.57 -3.91 -1.25
C CYS A 27 6.86 -2.47 -0.81
N ILE A 28 7.79 -2.32 0.13
CA ILE A 28 8.21 -1.02 0.67
C ILE A 28 9.65 -0.76 0.25
N LYS A 29 9.90 0.45 -0.27
CA LYS A 29 11.22 0.92 -0.67
C LYS A 29 11.49 2.28 -0.04
N SER A 30 12.77 2.59 0.19
CA SER A 30 13.18 3.94 0.59
C SER A 30 13.11 4.89 -0.60
N GLY A 31 12.58 6.09 -0.39
CA GLY A 31 12.59 7.14 -1.42
C GLY A 31 14.00 7.71 -1.63
N LYS A 32 14.37 8.02 -2.88
CA LYS A 32 15.71 8.52 -3.24
C LYS A 32 16.08 9.83 -2.52
N THR A 33 15.09 10.64 -2.17
CA THR A 33 15.25 11.92 -1.47
C THR A 33 14.68 11.86 -0.05
N GLY A 34 14.57 10.66 0.53
CA GLY A 34 13.88 10.40 1.80
C GLY A 34 12.42 9.95 1.63
N GLY A 35 11.79 9.61 2.74
CA GLY A 35 10.42 9.09 2.77
C GLY A 35 10.30 7.61 2.40
N THR A 36 9.05 7.15 2.23
CA THR A 36 8.70 5.75 2.02
C THR A 36 7.88 5.59 0.74
N ILE A 37 8.31 4.69 -0.13
CA ILE A 37 7.59 4.28 -1.34
C ILE A 37 6.87 2.97 -1.04
N PHE A 38 5.57 2.94 -1.26
CA PHE A 38 4.77 1.73 -1.31
C PHE A 38 4.56 1.38 -2.78
N GLU A 39 5.25 0.35 -3.27
CA GLU A 39 5.15 -0.08 -4.65
C GLU A 39 4.16 -1.22 -4.75
N VAL A 40 3.13 -1.04 -5.60
CA VAL A 40 2.09 -2.04 -5.87
C VAL A 40 2.19 -2.45 -7.33
N THR A 41 2.18 -3.75 -7.60
CA THR A 41 2.23 -4.31 -8.94
C THR A 41 1.06 -5.27 -9.17
N PHE A 42 0.51 -5.23 -10.38
CA PHE A 42 -0.55 -6.14 -10.85
C PHE A 42 -0.18 -6.68 -12.22
N ALA A 43 -0.69 -7.85 -12.57
CA ALA A 43 -0.56 -8.38 -13.92
C ALA A 43 -1.31 -7.49 -14.91
N GLN A 44 -0.66 -7.14 -16.03
CA GLN A 44 -1.32 -6.42 -17.11
C GLN A 44 -2.12 -7.42 -17.94
N HIS A 45 -3.45 -7.32 -17.90
CA HIS A 45 -4.29 -8.02 -18.87
C HIS A 45 -4.35 -7.20 -20.16
N SER A 46 -3.65 -7.66 -21.19
CA SER A 46 -3.90 -7.20 -22.56
C SER A 46 -5.20 -7.83 -23.02
N MET A 47 -6.23 -7.00 -23.23
CA MET A 47 -7.43 -7.39 -23.99
C MET A 47 -7.14 -7.38 -25.49
#